data_AF-A0AAV8WG34-F1
#
_entry.id   AF-A0AAV8WG34-F1
#
_cell.length_a   1.000
_cell.length_b   1.000
_cell.length_c   1.000
_cell.angle_alpha   90.00
_cell.angle_beta   90.00
_cell.angle_gamma   90.00
#
_symmetry.space_group_name_H-M   'P 1'
#
loop_
_entity.id
_entity.type
_entity.pdbx_description
1 polymer ?
#
loop_
_entity_poly.entity_id
_entity_poly.type
_entity_poly.pdbx_seq_one_letter_code
_entity_poly.pdbx_strand_id
1 'polypeptide(L)'
;MIVFVPERSLEVFRSGYNGNRVNFTCLASEVYPAPKIMMYKENKDEFYRARVPSVQLDISKHPNGRFTVFIVSSVLAEILHPGALVHCELRIPGTGYVKIKSLLYYPQSK
;
A
#
# COMPACT_ATOMS: atom_id res chain seq x y z
N MET A 1 5.99 -1.98 -29.22
CA MET A 1 4.73 -1.54 -28.56
C MET A 1 4.69 -2.17 -27.18
N ILE A 2 4.59 -1.38 -26.11
CA ILE A 2 4.44 -1.88 -24.74
C ILE A 2 2.94 -1.84 -24.42
N VAL A 3 2.36 -2.98 -24.07
CA VAL A 3 0.96 -3.07 -23.63
C VAL A 3 0.95 -2.86 -22.12
N PHE A 4 0.08 -1.97 -21.62
CA PHE A 4 -0.07 -1.73 -20.19
C PHE A 4 -1.32 -2.45 -19.68
N VAL A 5 -1.18 -3.19 -18.58
CA VAL A 5 -2.26 -3.96 -17.96
C VAL A 5 -2.43 -3.48 -16.52
N PRO A 6 -3.62 -2.95 -16.16
CA PRO A 6 -3.91 -2.55 -14.79
C PRO A 6 -3.97 -3.76 -13.86
N GLU A 7 -3.91 -3.52 -12.56
CA GLU A 7 -4.05 -4.57 -11.56
C GLU A 7 -5.42 -5.25 -11.63
N ARG A 8 -5.42 -6.55 -11.37
CA ARG A 8 -6.67 -7.29 -11.22
C ARG A 8 -7.29 -7.06 -9.85
N SER A 9 -6.46 -7.03 -8.80
CA SER A 9 -6.88 -6.67 -7.46
C SER A 9 -5.85 -5.78 -6.77
N LEU A 10 -6.35 -4.84 -5.96
CA LEU A 10 -5.58 -3.99 -5.07
C LEU A 10 -6.21 -4.07 -3.68
N GLU A 11 -5.50 -4.70 -2.76
CA GLU A 11 -5.97 -4.98 -1.41
C GLU A 11 -5.04 -4.33 -0.38
N VAL A 12 -5.63 -3.75 0.65
CA VAL A 12 -4.91 -3.14 1.78
C VAL A 12 -5.55 -3.64 3.05
N PHE A 13 -4.75 -4.20 3.95
CA PHE A 13 -5.23 -4.73 5.22
C PHE A 13 -4.18 -4.57 6.31
N ARG A 14 -4.63 -4.64 7.57
CA ARG A 14 -3.77 -4.69 8.74
C ARG A 14 -3.25 -6.12 8.89
N SER A 15 -1.94 -6.32 8.81
CA SER A 15 -1.30 -7.64 8.90
C SER A 15 -0.86 -8.00 10.31
N GLY A 16 -0.68 -7.04 11.20
CA GLY A 16 -0.32 -7.34 12.59
C GLY A 16 -0.23 -6.14 13.51
N TYR A 17 -0.10 -6.44 14.81
CA TYR A 17 0.13 -5.47 15.87
C TYR A 17 1.20 -5.99 16.81
N ASN A 18 2.26 -5.21 16.98
CA ASN A 18 3.37 -5.57 17.84
C ASN A 18 3.53 -4.53 18.94
N GLY A 19 2.52 -4.43 19.81
CA GLY A 19 2.49 -3.59 21.03
C GLY A 19 2.50 -2.08 20.81
N ASN A 20 3.50 -1.57 20.11
CA ASN A 20 3.65 -0.17 19.72
C ASN A 20 3.64 0.03 18.19
N ARG A 21 3.69 -1.04 17.40
CA ARG A 21 3.70 -0.94 15.92
C ARG A 21 2.52 -1.65 15.28
N VAL A 22 1.93 -1.00 14.29
CA VAL A 22 0.89 -1.58 13.42
C VAL A 22 1.53 -1.86 12.07
N ASN A 23 1.36 -3.10 11.60
CA ASN A 23 1.79 -3.49 10.26
C ASN A 23 0.61 -3.44 9.31
N PHE A 24 0.83 -2.80 8.17
CA PHE A 24 -0.08 -2.76 7.04
C PHE A 24 0.56 -3.50 5.88
N THR A 25 -0.26 -4.26 5.17
CA THR A 25 0.15 -4.94 3.96
C THR A 25 -0.73 -4.45 2.82
N CYS A 26 -0.09 -4.17 1.68
CA CYS A 26 -0.78 -3.89 0.44
C CYS A 26 -0.33 -4.88 -0.64
N LEU A 27 -1.30 -5.44 -1.35
CA LEU A 27 -1.10 -6.44 -2.40
C LEU A 27 -1.71 -5.91 -3.70
N ALA A 28 -0.91 -5.90 -4.76
CA ALA A 28 -1.36 -5.62 -6.11
C ALA A 28 -1.09 -6.85 -6.99
N SER A 29 -2.15 -7.41 -7.60
CA SER A 29 -2.06 -8.64 -8.39
C SER A 29 -2.16 -8.39 -9.90
N GLU A 30 -1.43 -9.21 -10.66
CA GLU A 30 -1.50 -9.28 -12.13
C GLU A 30 -1.30 -7.95 -12.90
N VAL A 31 -0.32 -7.13 -12.50
CA VAL A 31 -0.02 -5.84 -13.15
C VAL A 31 1.08 -5.99 -14.20
N TYR A 32 1.03 -5.22 -15.29
CA TYR A 32 2.13 -5.16 -16.23
C TYR A 32 2.28 -3.76 -16.85
N PRO A 33 3.51 -3.22 -17.02
CA PRO A 33 4.81 -3.73 -16.58
C PRO A 33 4.99 -3.65 -15.05
N ALA A 34 6.20 -3.91 -14.54
CA ALA A 34 6.49 -3.88 -13.10
C ALA A 34 6.04 -2.56 -12.45
N PRO A 35 5.05 -2.57 -11.53
CA PRO A 35 4.51 -1.34 -10.96
C PRO A 35 5.35 -0.83 -9.80
N LYS A 36 5.15 0.45 -9.48
CA LYS A 36 5.66 1.07 -8.25
C LYS A 36 4.52 1.16 -7.24
N ILE A 37 4.76 0.68 -6.03
CA ILE A 37 3.79 0.74 -4.94
C ILE A 37 4.37 1.55 -3.78
N MET A 38 3.55 2.40 -3.18
CA MET A 38 3.94 3.24 -2.04
C MET A 38 2.81 3.29 -1.01
N MET A 39 3.17 3.32 0.27
CA MET A 39 2.21 3.55 1.34
C MET A 39 2.33 4.96 1.88
N TYR A 40 1.17 5.53 2.17
CA TYR A 40 1.03 6.83 2.79
C TYR A 40 0.05 6.74 3.95
N LYS A 41 0.23 7.60 4.95
CA LYS A 41 -0.75 7.86 5.99
C LYS A 41 -1.27 9.29 5.84
N GLU A 42 -2.54 9.46 6.12
CA GLU A 42 -3.13 10.78 6.25
C GLU A 42 -2.81 11.33 7.64
N ASN A 43 -2.32 12.57 7.70
CA ASN A 43 -2.09 13.27 8.94
C ASN A 43 -3.19 14.34 9.07
N LYS A 44 -4.00 14.31 10.13
CA LYS A 44 -5.16 15.23 10.23
C LYS A 44 -4.75 16.69 10.29
N ASP A 45 -3.58 16.98 10.85
CA ASP A 45 -3.11 18.35 11.06
C ASP A 45 -2.46 18.97 9.80
N GLU A 46 -2.29 18.17 8.75
CA GLU A 46 -1.48 18.54 7.61
C GLU A 46 -2.16 18.08 6.32
N PHE A 47 -2.38 19.00 5.38
CA PHE A 47 -2.95 18.72 4.05
C PHE A 47 -2.07 17.80 3.17
N TYR A 48 -1.04 17.18 3.75
CA TYR A 48 -0.09 16.33 3.06
C TYR A 48 -0.11 14.89 3.58
N ARG A 49 0.03 13.97 2.63
CA ARG A 49 0.15 12.54 2.91
C ARG A 49 1.59 12.21 3.28
N ALA A 50 1.82 11.77 4.50
CA ALA A 50 3.15 11.36 4.94
C ALA A 50 3.46 9.96 4.41
N ARG A 51 4.58 9.80 3.72
CA ARG A 51 5.03 8.49 3.23
C ARG A 51 5.39 7.60 4.42
N VAL A 52 4.87 6.38 4.41
CA VAL A 52 5.18 5.38 5.42
C VAL A 52 6.38 4.56 4.97
N PRO A 53 7.43 4.38 5.80
CA PRO A 53 8.53 3.49 5.46
C PRO A 53 8.06 2.05 5.29
N SER A 54 8.50 1.42 4.21
CA SER A 54 8.28 -0.01 3.94
C SER A 54 9.33 -0.83 4.67
N VAL A 55 8.90 -1.87 5.36
CA VAL A 55 9.76 -2.88 5.98
C VAL A 55 10.14 -3.95 4.95
N GLN A 56 9.20 -4.32 4.08
CA GLN A 56 9.38 -5.35 3.08
C GLN A 56 8.69 -4.93 1.78
N LEU A 57 9.36 -5.18 0.65
CA LEU A 57 8.81 -5.01 -0.68
C LEU A 57 9.27 -6.19 -1.51
N ASP A 58 8.32 -6.92 -2.08
CA ASP A 58 8.59 -8.09 -2.88
C ASP A 58 7.79 -8.03 -4.17
N ILE A 59 8.47 -8.40 -5.25
CA ILE A 59 7.95 -8.34 -6.61
C ILE A 59 8.14 -9.74 -7.20
N SER A 60 7.03 -10.42 -7.43
CA SER A 60 7.02 -11.72 -8.10
C SER A 60 6.52 -11.58 -9.52
N LYS A 61 7.15 -12.28 -10.46
CA LYS A 61 6.73 -12.35 -11.85
C LYS A 61 6.05 -13.68 -12.10
N HIS A 62 4.82 -13.63 -12.57
CA HIS A 62 4.04 -14.81 -12.95
C HIS A 62 4.47 -15.37 -14.31
N PRO A 63 4.19 -16.66 -14.59
CA PRO A 63 4.46 -17.28 -15.90
C PRO A 63 3.76 -16.55 -17.06
N ASN A 64 2.62 -15.91 -16.81
CA ASN A 64 1.90 -15.09 -17.78
C ASN A 64 2.57 -13.73 -18.08
N GLY A 65 3.74 -13.46 -17.50
CA GLY A 65 4.52 -12.24 -17.69
C GLY A 65 4.10 -11.06 -16.81
N ARG A 66 2.98 -11.18 -16.08
CA ARG A 66 2.47 -10.14 -15.17
C ARG A 66 3.19 -10.19 -13.83
N PHE A 67 3.12 -9.09 -13.09
CA PHE A 67 3.76 -8.91 -11.79
C PHE A 67 2.73 -8.91 -10.68
N THR A 68 3.08 -9.52 -9.55
CA THR A 68 2.40 -9.34 -8.28
C THR A 68 3.37 -8.69 -7.32
N VAL A 69 2.93 -7.60 -6.71
CA VAL A 69 3.73 -6.81 -5.80
C VAL A 69 3.08 -6.79 -4.45
N PHE A 70 3.86 -7.05 -3.41
CA PHE A 70 3.42 -6.87 -2.04
C PHE A 70 4.38 -5.97 -1.28
N ILE A 71 3.81 -5.07 -0.49
CA ILE A 71 4.54 -4.13 0.35
C ILE A 71 4.01 -4.23 1.77
N VAL A 72 4.92 -4.35 2.73
CA VAL A 72 4.62 -4.35 4.16
C VAL A 72 5.23 -3.09 4.75
N SER A 73 4.40 -2.31 5.43
CA SER A 73 4.78 -1.06 6.08
C SER A 73 4.46 -1.13 7.57
N SER A 74 5.34 -0.56 8.38
CA SER A 74 5.19 -0.55 9.84
C SER A 74 5.15 0.87 10.34
N VAL A 75 4.12 1.19 11.12
CA VAL A 75 3.89 2.53 11.67
C VAL A 75 3.74 2.43 13.18
N LEU A 76 4.27 3.40 13.92
CA LEU A 76 4.05 3.51 15.36
C LEU A 76 2.58 3.85 15.64
N ALA A 77 1.96 3.07 16.53
CA ALA A 77 0.56 3.21 16.93
C ALA A 77 0.29 4.58 17.58
N GLU A 78 1.27 5.12 18.30
CA GLU A 78 1.22 6.46 18.91
C GLU A 78 1.00 7.58 17.88
N ILE A 79 1.47 7.39 16.64
CA ILE A 79 1.35 8.39 15.54
C ILE A 79 0.14 8.09 14.64
N LEU A 80 -0.62 7.03 14.95
CA LEU A 80 -1.84 6.64 14.26
C LEU A 80 -3.04 7.04 15.11
N HIS A 81 -3.63 8.17 14.77
CA HIS A 81 -4.87 8.61 15.39
C HIS A 81 -6.01 7.63 15.10
N PRO A 82 -6.94 7.44 16.06
CA PRO A 82 -8.19 6.73 15.79
C PRO A 82 -8.93 7.38 14.61
N GLY A 83 -9.26 6.58 13.59
CA GLY A 83 -9.86 7.05 12.35
C GLY A 83 -8.88 7.63 11.33
N ALA A 84 -7.58 7.38 11.46
CA ALA A 84 -6.60 7.72 10.42
C ALA A 84 -6.77 6.86 9.17
N LEU A 85 -6.59 7.47 7.98
CA LEU A 85 -6.57 6.73 6.71
C LEU A 85 -5.15 6.33 6.33
N VAL A 86 -4.99 5.08 5.93
CA VAL A 86 -3.77 4.55 5.30
C VAL A 86 -4.06 4.32 3.83
N HIS A 87 -3.28 4.96 2.98
CA HIS A 87 -3.41 4.87 1.52
C HIS A 87 -2.29 4.00 0.96
N CYS A 88 -2.66 3.03 0.12
CA CYS A 88 -1.74 2.37 -0.77
C CYS A 88 -1.91 2.93 -2.18
N GLU A 89 -0.85 3.46 -2.74
CA GLU A 89 -0.80 3.99 -4.10
C GLU A 89 -0.05 2.99 -5.00
N LEU A 90 -0.72 2.56 -6.06
CA LEU A 90 -0.17 1.77 -7.14
C LEU A 90 -0.01 2.65 -8.38
N ARG A 91 1.18 2.65 -8.98
CA ARG A 91 1.48 3.44 -10.16
C ARG A 91 2.19 2.60 -11.23
N ILE A 92 1.72 2.70 -12.46
CA ILE A 92 2.32 2.00 -13.60
C ILE A 92 3.30 2.95 -14.32
N PRO A 93 4.61 2.66 -14.32
CA PRO A 93 5.60 3.55 -14.93
C PRO A 93 5.39 3.67 -16.44
N GLY A 94 5.65 4.86 -16.98
CA GLY A 94 5.41 5.16 -18.40
C GLY A 94 3.94 5.48 -18.72
N THR A 95 3.07 5.51 -17.72
CA THR A 95 1.65 5.91 -17.86
C THR A 95 1.27 6.93 -16.79
N GLY A 96 0.12 7.59 -16.99
CA GLY A 96 -0.55 8.39 -15.96
C GLY A 96 -1.44 7.55 -15.03
N TYR A 97 -1.39 6.23 -15.10
CA TYR A 97 -2.26 5.37 -14.30
C TYR A 97 -1.81 5.33 -12.85
N VAL A 98 -2.69 5.78 -11.97
CA VAL A 98 -2.53 5.77 -10.52
C VAL A 98 -3.81 5.24 -9.91
N LYS A 99 -3.69 4.24 -9.02
CA LYS A 99 -4.81 3.74 -8.23
C LYS A 99 -4.47 3.82 -6.76
N ILE A 100 -5.40 4.36 -5.98
CA ILE A 100 -5.24 4.53 -4.54
C ILE A 100 -6.32 3.71 -3.83
N LYS A 101 -5.90 2.89 -2.88
CA LYS A 101 -6.79 2.15 -1.98
C LYS A 101 -6.58 2.66 -0.56
N SER A 102 -7.66 3.07 0.10
CA SER A 102 -7.62 3.59 1.46
C SER A 102 -8.15 2.55 2.44
N LEU A 103 -7.49 2.43 3.58
CA LEU A 103 -7.93 1.63 4.72
C LEU A 103 -8.10 2.56 5.93
N LEU A 104 -9.26 2.46 6.58
CA LEU A 104 -9.54 3.20 7.80
C LEU A 104 -8.98 2.43 9.00
N TYR A 105 -8.09 3.08 9.75
CA TYR A 105 -7.52 2.52 10.94
C TYR A 105 -8.38 2.86 12.16
N TYR A 106 -8.88 1.82 12.83
CA TYR A 106 -9.41 1.93 14.17
C TYR A 106 -8.58 1.08 15.13
N PRO A 107 -8.10 1.64 16.25
CA PRO A 107 -7.59 0.82 17.34
C PRO A 107 -8.77 -0.02 17.84
N GLN A 108 -8.59 -1.34 17.92
CA GLN A 108 -9.62 -2.18 18.55
C GLN A 108 -9.66 -1.80 20.02
N SER A 109 -10.82 -1.31 20.48
CA SER A 109 -11.08 -1.16 21.92
C SER A 109 -10.90 -2.55 22.52
N LYS A 110 -10.02 -2.62 23.51
CA LYS A 110 -9.89 -3.81 24.34
C LYS A 110 -11.17 -4.04 25.14
#